data_AF-A0AAV0KT59-F1
#
_entry.id   AF-A0AAV0KT59-F1
#
_cell.length_a   1.000
_cell.length_b   1.000
_cell.length_c   1.000
_cell.angle_alpha   90.00
_cell.angle_beta   90.00
_cell.angle_gamma   90.00
#
_symmetry.space_group_name_H-M   'P 1'
#
loop_
_entity.id
_entity.type
_entity.pdbx_description
1 polymer ?
#
loop_
_entity_poly.entity_id
_entity_poly.type
_entity_poly.pdbx_seq_one_letter_code
_entity_poly.pdbx_strand_id
1 'polypeptide(L)'
;MVERGRRKADFRLVIVGGRVYVDKYRPAIQTRDVYTQWGILQLLRLYPGSLPDLELLFDCDDRPRVLAKDFPRPNSGPPPLFRYCSDGASLDLVFPDWSFWGW
;
A
#
# COMPACT_ATOMS: atom_id res chain seq x y z
N MET A 1 -8.80 11.74 -2.40
CA MET A 1 -7.38 11.57 -2.01
C MET A 1 -6.84 10.24 -2.50
N VAL A 2 -7.51 9.12 -2.20
CA VAL A 2 -7.09 7.77 -2.62
C VAL A 2 -7.08 7.59 -4.14
N GLU A 3 -8.15 7.97 -4.85
CA GLU A 3 -8.20 7.86 -6.33
C GLU A 3 -7.04 8.57 -7.07
N ARG A 4 -6.46 9.63 -6.50
CA ARG A 4 -5.26 10.30 -7.07
C ARG A 4 -4.02 9.41 -7.03
N GLY A 5 -3.95 8.48 -6.07
CA GLY A 5 -2.88 7.51 -5.90
C GLY A 5 -2.93 6.35 -6.90
N ARG A 6 -4.06 6.14 -7.60
CA ARG A 6 -4.23 5.01 -8.55
C ARG A 6 -3.11 4.91 -9.58
N ARG A 7 -2.67 6.05 -10.14
CA ARG A 7 -1.57 6.08 -11.13
C ARG A 7 -0.20 5.73 -10.54
N LYS A 8 -0.06 5.84 -9.23
CA LYS A 8 1.18 5.54 -8.51
C LYS A 8 1.19 4.12 -7.94
N ALA A 9 0.04 3.49 -7.71
CA ALA A 9 -0.06 2.16 -7.13
C ALA A 9 0.01 1.03 -8.17
N ASP A 10 0.50 -0.12 -7.72
CA ASP A 10 0.44 -1.42 -8.41
C ASP A 10 -0.92 -2.10 -8.19
N PHE A 11 -1.42 -2.04 -6.96
CA PHE A 11 -2.75 -2.56 -6.62
C PHE A 11 -3.42 -1.76 -5.49
N ARG A 12 -4.75 -1.86 -5.45
CA ARG A 12 -5.61 -1.41 -4.35
C ARG A 12 -6.10 -2.62 -3.58
N LEU A 13 -6.05 -2.53 -2.26
CA LEU A 13 -6.61 -3.51 -1.35
C LEU A 13 -7.68 -2.86 -0.50
N VAL A 14 -8.85 -3.51 -0.41
CA VAL A 14 -9.97 -3.05 0.41
C VAL A 14 -10.35 -4.16 1.37
N ILE A 15 -10.52 -3.82 2.65
CA ILE A 15 -11.12 -4.70 3.66
C ILE A 15 -12.50 -4.16 3.96
N VAL A 16 -13.53 -4.99 3.80
CA VAL A 16 -14.91 -4.66 4.19
C VAL A 16 -15.55 -5.87 4.86
N GLY A 17 -16.02 -5.72 6.09
CA GLY A 17 -16.68 -6.79 6.84
C GLY A 17 -15.80 -8.03 7.00
N GLY A 18 -14.48 -7.83 7.19
CA GLY A 18 -13.50 -8.92 7.32
C GLY A 18 -13.16 -9.66 6.02
N ARG A 19 -13.61 -9.17 4.85
CA ARG A 19 -13.28 -9.72 3.54
C ARG A 19 -12.32 -8.81 2.79
N VAL A 20 -11.35 -9.40 2.10
CA VAL A 20 -10.36 -8.68 1.29
C VAL A 20 -10.76 -8.68 -0.17
N TYR A 21 -10.69 -7.51 -0.79
CA TYR A 21 -10.85 -7.30 -2.22
C TYR A 21 -9.58 -6.66 -2.77
N VAL A 22 -9.11 -7.12 -3.92
CA VAL A 22 -7.92 -6.61 -4.57
C VAL A 22 -8.25 -6.20 -6.00
N ASP A 23 -7.93 -4.97 -6.36
CA ASP A 23 -7.98 -4.46 -7.73
C ASP A 23 -6.54 -4.18 -8.19
N LYS A 24 -6.09 -4.89 -9.23
CA LYS A 24 -4.72 -4.77 -9.76
C LYS A 24 -4.69 -3.74 -10.87
N TYR A 25 -3.87 -2.70 -10.71
CA TYR A 25 -3.76 -1.61 -11.69
C TYR A 25 -2.66 -1.82 -12.70
N ARG A 26 -1.53 -2.38 -12.27
CA ARG A 26 -0.40 -2.70 -13.12
C ARG A 26 0.36 -3.91 -12.56
N PRO A 27 1.15 -4.61 -13.37
CA PRO A 27 1.97 -5.73 -12.89
C PRO A 27 2.99 -5.24 -11.87
N ALA A 28 3.06 -5.92 -10.72
CA ALA A 28 4.15 -5.74 -9.77
C ALA A 28 5.41 -6.48 -10.25
N ILE A 29 6.56 -6.07 -9.72
CA ILE A 29 7.81 -6.81 -9.90
C ILE A 29 7.65 -8.17 -9.23
N GLN A 30 7.85 -9.25 -9.99
CA GLN A 30 7.85 -10.63 -9.48
C GLN A 30 6.59 -10.96 -8.65
N THR A 31 6.75 -11.54 -7.47
CA THR A 31 5.69 -12.03 -6.56
C THR A 31 5.38 -11.05 -5.43
N ARG A 32 5.90 -9.83 -5.51
CA ARG A 32 5.88 -8.86 -4.41
C ARG A 32 4.45 -8.52 -3.98
N ASP A 33 3.55 -8.30 -4.93
CA ASP A 33 2.14 -8.04 -4.63
C ASP A 33 1.47 -9.24 -3.95
N VAL A 34 1.77 -10.46 -4.40
CA VAL A 34 1.21 -11.71 -3.85
C VAL A 34 1.59 -11.87 -2.38
N TYR A 35 2.86 -11.70 -2.02
CA TYR A 35 3.31 -11.88 -0.65
C TYR A 35 2.90 -10.73 0.28
N THR A 36 2.80 -9.49 -0.23
CA THR A 36 2.16 -8.40 0.53
C THR A 36 0.70 -8.72 0.83
N GLN A 37 -0.07 -9.22 -0.15
CA GLN A 37 -1.45 -9.65 0.05
C GLN A 37 -1.52 -10.82 1.06
N TRP A 38 -0.59 -11.78 0.97
CA TRP A 38 -0.51 -12.91 1.89
C TRP A 38 -0.30 -12.48 3.35
N GLY A 39 0.57 -11.49 3.58
CA GLY A 39 0.79 -10.92 4.91
C GLY A 39 -0.47 -10.31 5.52
N ILE A 40 -1.24 -9.59 4.71
CA ILE A 40 -2.52 -9.01 5.16
C ILE A 40 -3.54 -10.12 5.46
N LEU A 41 -3.56 -11.19 4.67
CA LEU A 41 -4.39 -12.36 4.97
C LEU A 41 -3.98 -13.04 6.28
N GLN A 42 -2.68 -13.07 6.62
CA GLN A 42 -2.24 -13.57 7.93
C GLN A 42 -2.74 -12.68 9.08
N LEU A 43 -2.75 -11.36 8.92
CA LEU A 43 -3.28 -10.44 9.94
C LEU A 43 -4.78 -10.68 10.18
N LEU A 44 -5.57 -10.88 9.12
CA LEU A 44 -7.00 -11.23 9.25
C LEU A 44 -7.23 -12.55 9.98
N ARG A 45 -6.36 -13.53 9.74
CA ARG A 45 -6.42 -14.82 10.42
C ARG A 45 -6.03 -14.73 11.89
N LEU A 46 -5.00 -13.93 12.20
CA LEU A 46 -4.49 -13.77 13.56
C LEU A 46 -5.39 -12.88 14.41
N TYR A 47 -6.06 -11.91 13.80
CA TYR A 47 -6.95 -10.95 14.47
C TYR A 47 -8.35 -10.90 13.82
N PRO A 48 -9.14 -11.99 13.89
CA PRO A 48 -10.46 -12.03 13.26
C PRO A 48 -11.40 -10.97 13.86
N GLY A 49 -12.01 -10.15 12.99
CA GLY A 49 -12.95 -9.10 13.40
C GLY A 49 -12.31 -7.84 13.99
N SER A 50 -10.99 -7.81 14.18
CA SER A 50 -10.29 -6.64 14.73
C SER A 50 -9.79 -5.67 13.67
N LEU A 51 -9.58 -6.13 12.43
CA LEU A 51 -9.17 -5.25 11.34
C LEU A 51 -10.37 -4.43 10.87
N PRO A 52 -10.27 -3.09 10.86
CA PRO A 52 -11.38 -2.24 10.46
C PRO A 52 -11.58 -2.27 8.94
N ASP A 53 -12.72 -1.75 8.51
CA ASP A 53 -12.94 -1.46 7.10
C ASP A 53 -11.96 -0.37 6.65
N LEU A 54 -11.17 -0.67 5.63
CA LEU A 54 -10.10 0.21 5.16
C LEU A 54 -9.79 0.02 3.68
N GLU A 55 -9.12 1.01 3.11
CA GLU A 55 -8.64 1.01 1.73
C GLU A 55 -7.17 1.42 1.71
N LEU A 56 -6.34 0.60 1.06
CA LEU A 56 -4.89 0.78 0.94
C LEU A 56 -4.49 0.75 -0.52
N LEU A 57 -3.52 1.59 -0.86
CA LEU A 57 -2.85 1.60 -2.15
C LEU A 57 -1.41 1.17 -1.95
N PHE A 58 -0.96 0.17 -2.70
CA PHE A 58 0.39 -0.34 -2.61
C PHE A 58 1.16 -0.06 -3.89
N ASP A 59 2.41 0.36 -3.74
CA ASP A 59 3.40 0.35 -4.82
C ASP A 59 4.56 -0.57 -4.43
N CYS A 60 4.85 -1.54 -5.29
CA CYS A 60 5.76 -2.66 -5.04
C CYS A 60 7.19 -2.42 -5.56
N ASP A 61 7.49 -1.22 -6.07
CA ASP A 61 8.80 -0.87 -6.64
C ASP A 61 9.83 -0.47 -5.55
N ASP A 62 11.08 -0.26 -5.94
CA ASP A 62 12.22 -0.11 -5.02
C ASP A 62 12.49 1.33 -4.54
N ARG A 63 11.84 2.36 -5.12
CA ARG A 63 12.17 3.76 -4.83
C ARG A 63 10.97 4.54 -4.29
N PRO A 64 11.17 5.48 -3.36
CA PRO A 64 10.11 6.38 -2.90
C PRO A 64 9.46 7.12 -4.08
N ARG A 65 8.15 7.40 -3.98
CA ARG A 65 7.31 7.79 -5.12
C ARG A 65 6.47 9.04 -4.86
N VAL A 66 6.16 9.35 -3.62
CA VAL A 66 5.40 10.56 -3.26
C VAL A 66 6.39 11.58 -2.69
N LEU A 67 6.88 12.48 -3.53
CA LEU A 67 7.89 13.47 -3.12
C LEU A 67 7.25 14.65 -2.38
N ALA A 68 7.82 15.06 -1.25
CA ALA A 68 7.29 16.16 -0.43
C ALA A 68 7.24 17.50 -1.19
N LYS A 69 8.20 17.73 -2.09
CA LYS A 69 8.27 18.94 -2.93
C LYS A 69 7.04 19.14 -3.84
N ASP A 70 6.34 18.06 -4.18
CA ASP A 70 5.14 18.11 -5.02
C ASP A 70 3.90 18.56 -4.21
N PHE A 71 4.04 18.62 -2.88
CA PHE A 71 2.97 18.87 -1.91
C PHE A 71 3.33 20.00 -0.91
N PRO A 72 3.78 21.20 -1.35
CA PRO A 72 4.44 22.19 -0.50
C PRO A 72 3.51 22.96 0.45
N ARG A 73 2.20 22.86 0.28
CA ARG A 73 1.21 23.60 1.09
C ARG A 73 0.60 22.69 2.15
N PRO A 74 0.21 23.24 3.32
CA PRO A 74 -0.72 22.56 4.21
C PRO A 74 -1.97 22.12 3.44
N ASN A 75 -2.46 20.91 3.70
CA ASN A 75 -3.64 20.32 3.02
C ASN A 75 -3.49 20.12 1.50
N SER A 76 -2.26 20.07 0.97
CA SER A 76 -1.98 19.71 -0.43
C SER A 76 -2.49 18.31 -0.82
N GLY A 77 -2.67 17.44 0.18
CA GLY A 77 -3.37 16.16 0.07
C GLY A 77 -2.59 15.12 -0.75
N PRO A 78 -1.38 14.71 -0.31
CA PRO A 78 -0.66 13.60 -0.92
C PRO A 78 -1.50 12.31 -0.88
N PRO A 79 -1.39 11.43 -1.89
CA PRO A 79 -2.07 10.15 -1.86
C PRO A 79 -1.45 9.25 -0.76
N PRO A 80 -2.25 8.52 0.02
CA PRO A 80 -1.74 7.57 1.02
C PRO A 80 -1.23 6.31 0.33
N LEU A 81 0.02 6.35 -0.14
CA LEU A 81 0.64 5.24 -0.87
C LEU A 81 1.56 4.45 0.06
N PHE A 82 1.28 3.16 0.22
CA PHE A 82 2.07 2.24 1.02
C PHE A 82 3.24 1.67 0.21
N ARG A 83 4.41 1.61 0.84
CA ARG A 83 5.67 1.17 0.23
C ARG A 83 6.59 0.50 1.23
N TYR A 84 7.57 -0.24 0.71
CA TYR A 84 8.61 -0.85 1.53
C TYR A 84 9.60 0.18 2.13
N CYS A 85 9.88 1.29 1.42
CA CYS A 85 10.84 2.30 1.85
C CYS A 85 10.33 3.74 1.63
N SER A 86 10.91 4.66 2.39
CA SER A 86 10.74 6.10 2.30
C SER A 86 12.04 6.77 2.77
N ASP A 87 12.17 8.06 2.50
CA ASP A 87 13.26 8.93 2.97
C ASP A 87 12.71 10.26 3.50
N GLY A 88 13.59 11.16 3.98
CA GLY A 88 13.19 12.48 4.50
C GLY A 88 12.62 13.44 3.46
N ALA A 89 12.69 13.10 2.16
CA ALA A 89 12.16 13.90 1.06
C ALA A 89 10.87 13.33 0.46
N SER A 90 10.37 12.22 1.01
CA SER A 90 9.18 11.50 0.54
C SER A 90 8.13 11.36 1.64
N LEU A 91 6.90 11.10 1.20
CA LEU A 91 5.68 11.05 2.00
C LEU A 91 4.99 9.67 1.87
N ASP A 92 5.73 8.66 1.40
CA ASP A 92 5.24 7.30 1.29
C ASP A 92 5.04 6.69 2.69
N LEU A 93 3.98 5.89 2.86
CA LEU A 93 3.68 5.22 4.12
C LEU A 93 4.44 3.89 4.17
N VAL A 94 5.42 3.80 5.06
CA VAL A 94 6.23 2.58 5.16
C VAL A 94 5.39 1.41 5.69
N PHE A 95 5.48 0.27 5.01
CA PHE A 95 4.82 -0.99 5.34
C PHE A 95 5.83 -2.15 5.28
N PRO A 96 5.75 -3.15 6.18
CA PRO A 96 6.58 -4.34 6.11
C PRO A 96 6.45 -5.00 4.74
N ASP A 97 7.57 -5.19 4.07
CA ASP A 97 7.60 -5.56 2.67
C ASP A 97 7.22 -7.04 2.45
N TRP A 98 7.14 -7.42 1.18
CA TRP A 98 6.84 -8.81 0.79
C TRP A 98 7.86 -9.82 1.35
N SER A 99 9.10 -9.39 1.58
CA SER A 99 10.21 -10.27 1.99
C SER A 99 10.04 -10.88 3.38
N PHE A 100 9.23 -10.25 4.24
CA PHE A 100 8.83 -10.84 5.53
C PHE A 100 8.03 -12.15 5.38
N TRP A 101 7.37 -12.33 4.25
CA TRP A 101 6.42 -13.43 4.02
C TRP A 101 6.93 -14.47 3.02
N GLY A 102 7.82 -14.06 2.11
CA GLY A 102 8.45 -14.96 1.13
C GLY A 102 9.01 -14.24 -0.09
N TRP A 103 9.36 -15.03 -1.11
CA TRP A 103 9.88 -14.59 -2.41
C TRP A 103 9.33 -15.47 -3.53
#